data_AF-A0A0J8AY17-F1
#
_entry.id   AF-A0A0J8AY17-F1
#
_cell.length_a   1.000
_cell.length_b   1.000
_cell.length_c   1.000
_cell.angle_alpha   90.00
_cell.angle_beta   90.00
_cell.angle_gamma   90.00
#
_symmetry.space_group_name_H-M   'P 1'
#
loop_
_entity.id
_entity.type
_entity.pdbx_description
1 polymer ?
#
loop_
_entity_poly.entity_id
_entity_poly.type
_entity_poly.pdbx_seq_one_letter_code
_entity_poly.pdbx_strand_id
1 'polypeptide(L)'
;NLMMQQALVPINLRWSHATNTLALIDYALAGEGVHFIEADVCYDAAVGPYMAHAATDITTLLEKHQNSFLSWLDYLTKKRTSLSQPGLKLDFKMAEAVRPSIDRLLQARYPVWLNADILKGPRGFDPVFDAAEFIQAGLRHPNATLSLGWTTGVVKRGADSIGYSKEMIDE
;
A
#
# COMPACT_ATOMS: atom_id res chain seq x y z
N ASN A 1 -22.04 -36.61 -7.96
CA ASN A 1 -21.36 -35.42 -8.47
C ASN A 1 -20.96 -34.55 -7.29
N LEU A 2 -19.89 -34.93 -6.57
CA LEU A 2 -19.36 -34.16 -5.43
C LEU A 2 -18.12 -33.42 -5.93
N MET A 3 -18.26 -32.12 -6.18
CA MET A 3 -17.11 -31.23 -6.27
C MET A 3 -16.56 -31.08 -4.84
N MET A 4 -15.45 -31.76 -4.55
CA MET A 4 -14.66 -31.48 -3.36
C MET A 4 -14.15 -30.03 -3.47
N GLN A 5 -14.58 -29.16 -2.55
CA GLN A 5 -13.90 -27.90 -2.30
C GLN A 5 -12.47 -28.24 -1.86
N GLN A 6 -11.49 -28.02 -2.74
CA GLN A 6 -10.10 -27.99 -2.32
C GLN A 6 -9.97 -26.86 -1.31
N ALA A 7 -9.70 -27.21 -0.05
CA ALA A 7 -9.27 -26.24 0.92
C ALA A 7 -8.00 -25.57 0.38
N LEU A 8 -8.06 -24.26 0.15
CA LEU A 8 -6.90 -23.46 -0.23
C LEU A 8 -5.88 -23.57 0.90
N VAL A 9 -4.77 -24.25 0.65
CA VAL A 9 -3.64 -24.26 1.58
C VAL A 9 -3.08 -22.84 1.61
N PRO A 10 -2.89 -22.22 2.80
CA PRO A 10 -2.29 -20.90 2.89
C PRO A 10 -0.94 -20.88 2.17
N ILE A 11 -0.83 -20.03 1.15
CA ILE A 11 0.43 -19.83 0.43
C ILE A 11 1.35 -18.94 1.27
N ASN A 12 2.59 -19.37 1.48
CA ASN A 12 3.58 -18.59 2.21
C ASN A 12 4.17 -17.49 1.31
N LEU A 13 3.56 -16.31 1.34
CA LEU A 13 4.05 -15.14 0.62
C LEU A 13 5.00 -14.32 1.50
N ARG A 14 6.09 -13.87 0.89
CA ARG A 14 7.07 -12.98 1.53
C ARG A 14 6.92 -11.57 1.00
N TRP A 15 6.81 -10.63 1.93
CA TRP A 15 6.58 -9.22 1.67
C TRP A 15 7.79 -8.42 2.14
N SER A 16 8.26 -7.48 1.32
CA SER A 16 9.13 -6.40 1.76
C SER A 16 8.24 -5.25 2.22
N HIS A 17 8.18 -5.02 3.53
CA HIS A 17 7.31 -4.03 4.16
C HIS A 17 7.97 -2.66 4.26
N ALA A 18 7.20 -1.59 4.08
CA ALA A 18 7.61 -0.19 4.15
C ALA A 18 8.86 0.13 3.31
N THR A 19 8.88 -0.34 2.06
CA THR A 19 10.03 -0.26 1.16
C THR A 19 10.15 1.14 0.53
N ASN A 20 10.16 2.17 1.36
CA ASN A 20 9.93 3.55 0.94
C ASN A 20 11.16 4.23 0.29
N THR A 21 12.35 3.61 0.37
CA THR A 21 13.60 4.20 -0.14
C THR A 21 14.23 3.36 -1.24
N LEU A 22 15.09 3.97 -2.06
CA LEU A 22 15.81 3.26 -3.12
C LEU A 22 16.72 2.14 -2.59
N ALA A 23 17.35 2.37 -1.43
CA ALA A 23 18.18 1.36 -0.77
C ALA A 23 17.35 0.14 -0.31
N LEU A 24 16.12 0.37 0.15
CA LEU A 24 15.20 -0.72 0.51
C LEU A 24 14.73 -1.48 -0.73
N ILE A 25 14.55 -0.82 -1.89
CA ILE A 25 14.32 -1.53 -3.17
C ILE A 25 15.49 -2.47 -3.47
N ASP A 26 16.73 -1.99 -3.38
CA ASP A 26 17.90 -2.81 -3.66
C ASP A 26 17.98 -4.02 -2.72
N TYR A 27 17.70 -3.82 -1.42
CA TYR A 27 17.64 -4.90 -0.44
C TYR A 27 16.52 -5.91 -0.77
N ALA A 28 15.31 -5.42 -1.07
CA ALA A 28 14.16 -6.26 -1.39
C ALA A 28 14.39 -7.12 -2.63
N LEU A 29 15.05 -6.57 -3.66
CA LEU A 29 15.31 -7.28 -4.91
C LEU A 29 16.53 -8.21 -4.85
N ALA A 30 17.49 -7.93 -3.97
CA ALA A 30 18.63 -8.82 -3.70
C ALA A 30 18.22 -10.03 -2.84
N GLY A 31 17.17 -9.90 -2.02
CA GLY A 31 16.64 -11.00 -1.22
C GLY A 31 15.99 -12.06 -2.10
N GLU A 32 16.44 -13.31 -2.00
CA GLU A 32 15.76 -14.43 -2.65
C GLU A 32 14.31 -14.53 -2.15
N GLY A 33 13.35 -14.68 -3.06
CA GLY A 33 11.97 -15.06 -2.72
C GLY A 33 11.07 -13.96 -2.17
N VAL A 34 11.37 -12.67 -2.36
CA VAL A 34 10.39 -11.59 -2.13
C VAL A 34 9.30 -11.65 -3.21
N HIS A 35 8.05 -11.82 -2.80
CA HIS A 35 6.91 -11.95 -3.71
C HIS A 35 6.23 -10.61 -3.96
N PHE A 36 6.23 -9.72 -2.96
CA PHE A 36 5.63 -8.40 -3.03
C PHE A 36 6.50 -7.36 -2.32
N ILE A 37 6.53 -6.16 -2.89
CA ILE A 37 7.02 -4.95 -2.26
C ILE A 37 5.81 -4.13 -1.86
N GLU A 38 5.72 -3.79 -0.58
CA GLU A 38 4.77 -2.82 -0.05
C GLU A 38 5.52 -1.52 0.26
N ALA A 39 4.89 -0.38 -0.08
CA ALA A 39 5.44 0.93 0.20
C ALA A 39 4.32 1.96 0.46
N ASP A 40 4.60 2.88 1.37
CA ASP A 40 3.69 3.92 1.84
C ASP A 40 3.78 5.17 0.96
N VAL A 41 2.63 5.77 0.63
CA VAL A 41 2.56 6.95 -0.26
C VAL A 41 1.83 8.11 0.41
N CYS A 42 2.55 9.21 0.57
CA CYS A 42 2.05 10.52 1.02
C CYS A 42 1.94 11.50 -0.16
N TYR A 43 1.43 12.71 0.10
CA TYR A 43 1.26 13.76 -0.89
C TYR A 43 1.76 15.12 -0.40
N ASP A 44 2.34 15.90 -1.30
CA ASP A 44 2.66 17.31 -1.11
C ASP A 44 2.27 18.08 -2.38
N ALA A 45 1.69 19.26 -2.25
CA ALA A 45 1.20 20.02 -3.40
C ALA A 45 2.31 20.46 -4.38
N ALA A 46 3.54 20.68 -3.90
CA ALA A 46 4.66 21.11 -4.73
C ALA A 46 5.40 19.92 -5.39
N VAL A 47 5.35 18.75 -4.76
CA VAL A 47 6.10 17.56 -5.19
C VAL A 47 5.22 16.53 -5.91
N GLY A 48 3.93 16.49 -5.56
CA GLY A 48 3.04 15.37 -5.86
C GLY A 48 3.22 14.21 -4.87
N PRO A 49 2.94 12.96 -5.28
CA PRO A 49 3.12 11.80 -4.42
C PRO A 49 4.60 11.54 -4.08
N TYR A 50 4.87 11.17 -2.84
CA TYR A 50 6.21 10.81 -2.36
C TYR A 50 6.14 9.66 -1.34
N MET A 51 7.26 8.96 -1.17
CA MET A 51 7.35 7.78 -0.33
C MET A 51 7.66 8.17 1.11
N ALA A 52 6.75 7.86 2.04
CA ALA A 52 6.93 8.07 3.46
C ALA A 52 5.88 7.30 4.24
N HIS A 53 6.23 6.78 5.41
CA HIS A 53 5.29 6.03 6.24
C HIS A 53 4.23 6.93 6.87
N ALA A 54 4.61 8.15 7.25
CA ALA A 54 3.72 9.24 7.59
C ALA A 54 4.23 10.55 7.02
N ALA A 55 3.31 11.50 6.77
CA ALA A 55 3.67 12.84 6.26
C ALA A 55 4.59 13.63 7.22
N THR A 56 4.64 13.23 8.49
CA THR A 56 5.52 13.81 9.52
C THR A 56 6.96 13.28 9.47
N ASP A 57 7.22 12.18 8.77
CA ASP A 57 8.55 11.57 8.69
C ASP A 57 9.49 12.39 7.82
N ILE A 58 8.95 13.06 6.81
CA ILE A 58 9.70 13.90 5.86
C ILE A 58 9.09 15.30 5.86
N THR A 59 9.80 16.26 6.45
CA THR A 59 9.27 17.62 6.68
C THR A 59 9.76 18.65 5.66
N THR A 60 10.85 18.37 4.92
CA THR A 60 11.44 19.33 3.97
C THR A 60 11.03 19.03 2.53
N LEU A 61 10.80 20.08 1.71
CA LEU A 61 10.50 19.91 0.29
C LEU A 61 11.63 19.20 -0.47
N LEU A 62 12.89 19.46 -0.11
CA LEU A 62 14.05 18.82 -0.74
C LEU A 62 14.00 17.30 -0.57
N GLU A 63 13.77 16.83 0.65
CA GLU A 63 13.72 15.41 0.95
C GLU A 63 12.47 14.74 0.34
N LYS A 64 11.32 15.43 0.30
CA LYS A 64 10.14 14.95 -0.44
C LYS A 64 10.42 14.78 -1.93
N HIS A 65 11.12 15.73 -2.56
CA HIS A 65 11.54 15.61 -3.96
C HIS A 65 12.46 14.42 -4.19
N GLN A 66 13.45 14.22 -3.30
CA GLN A 66 14.38 13.08 -3.35
C GLN A 66 13.65 11.73 -3.19
N ASN A 67 12.58 11.70 -2.40
CA ASN A 67 11.72 10.52 -2.19
C ASN A 67 10.44 10.56 -3.05
N SER A 68 10.45 11.29 -4.17
CA SER A 68 9.26 11.37 -5.04
C SER A 68 8.85 9.99 -5.56
N PHE A 69 7.54 9.74 -5.62
CA PHE A 69 6.97 8.47 -6.07
C PHE A 69 7.43 8.10 -7.48
N LEU A 70 7.53 9.08 -8.39
CA LEU A 70 8.00 8.84 -9.75
C LEU A 70 9.44 8.33 -9.78
N SER A 71 10.34 8.96 -9.03
CA SER A 71 11.74 8.54 -8.96
C SER A 71 11.87 7.14 -8.36
N TRP A 72 11.08 6.86 -7.32
CA TRP A 72 11.02 5.55 -6.67
C TRP A 72 10.49 4.46 -7.63
N LEU A 73 9.37 4.73 -8.31
CA LEU A 73 8.74 3.78 -9.25
C LEU A 73 9.63 3.52 -10.47
N ASP A 74 10.26 4.55 -11.02
CA ASP A 74 11.21 4.43 -12.12
C ASP A 74 12.42 3.58 -11.72
N TYR A 75 12.95 3.79 -10.52
CA TYR A 75 14.06 3.01 -9.99
C TYR A 75 13.67 1.54 -9.81
N LEU A 76 12.52 1.27 -9.17
CA LEU A 76 11.99 -0.09 -9.02
C LEU A 76 11.81 -0.76 -10.38
N THR A 77 11.23 -0.06 -11.35
CA THR A 77 10.99 -0.59 -12.70
C THR A 77 12.29 -0.95 -13.41
N LYS A 78 13.32 -0.11 -13.28
CA LYS A 78 14.66 -0.37 -13.87
C LYS A 78 15.40 -1.54 -13.21
N LYS A 79 15.17 -1.77 -11.92
CA LYS A 79 15.87 -2.81 -11.14
C LYS A 79 15.22 -4.18 -11.22
N ARG A 80 13.93 -4.27 -11.60
CA ARG A 80 13.26 -5.54 -11.87
C ARG A 80 13.97 -6.30 -13.00
N THR A 81 14.11 -7.61 -12.84
CA THR A 81 14.71 -8.51 -13.83
C THR A 81 13.76 -9.66 -14.13
N SER A 82 14.02 -10.54 -15.09
CA SER A 82 13.17 -11.74 -15.29
C SER A 82 13.17 -12.69 -14.09
N LEU A 83 14.18 -12.61 -13.22
CA LEU A 83 14.33 -13.46 -12.04
C LEU A 83 13.76 -12.83 -10.76
N SER A 84 13.52 -11.51 -10.75
CA SER A 84 13.02 -10.75 -9.60
C SER A 84 12.01 -9.70 -10.05
N GLN A 85 10.72 -10.05 -9.96
CA GLN A 85 9.57 -9.21 -10.34
C GLN A 85 8.48 -9.25 -9.26
N PRO A 86 8.75 -8.74 -8.04
CA PRO A 86 7.73 -8.74 -7.00
C PRO A 86 6.50 -7.95 -7.45
N GLY A 87 5.31 -8.37 -7.00
CA GLY A 87 4.13 -7.52 -7.07
C GLY A 87 4.33 -6.23 -6.26
N LEU A 88 3.46 -5.25 -6.46
CA LEU A 88 3.52 -3.97 -5.78
C LEU A 88 2.26 -3.76 -4.95
N LYS A 89 2.39 -3.38 -3.68
CA LYS A 89 1.32 -2.84 -2.85
C LYS A 89 1.64 -1.39 -2.54
N LEU A 90 0.75 -0.47 -2.89
CA LEU A 90 0.83 0.92 -2.44
C LEU A 90 -0.12 1.10 -1.26
N ASP A 91 0.41 1.52 -0.12
CA ASP A 91 -0.35 1.91 1.05
C ASP A 91 -0.50 3.44 1.10
N PHE A 92 -1.67 3.93 0.70
CA PHE A 92 -1.93 5.36 0.65
C PHE A 92 -2.18 5.89 2.06
N LYS A 93 -1.46 6.95 2.42
CA LYS A 93 -1.64 7.68 3.68
C LYS A 93 -2.42 8.99 3.50
N MET A 94 -2.57 9.45 2.27
CA MET A 94 -3.27 10.68 1.91
C MET A 94 -4.08 10.50 0.62
N ALA A 95 -5.31 11.00 0.61
CA ALA A 95 -6.26 10.83 -0.50
C ALA A 95 -5.73 11.43 -1.81
N GLU A 96 -5.04 12.56 -1.73
CA GLU A 96 -4.50 13.31 -2.86
C GLU A 96 -3.42 12.52 -3.64
N ALA A 97 -2.77 11.55 -3.00
CA ALA A 97 -1.78 10.69 -3.66
C ALA A 97 -2.41 9.60 -4.55
N VAL A 98 -3.68 9.25 -4.34
CA VAL A 98 -4.31 8.05 -4.92
C VAL A 98 -4.37 8.13 -6.44
N ARG A 99 -5.08 9.13 -6.96
CA ARG A 99 -5.28 9.30 -8.41
C ARG A 99 -3.98 9.44 -9.19
N PRO A 100 -3.07 10.38 -8.84
CA PRO A 100 -1.83 10.55 -9.59
C PRO A 100 -0.92 9.32 -9.54
N SER A 101 -0.95 8.53 -8.46
CA SER A 101 -0.16 7.29 -8.39
C SER A 101 -0.75 6.18 -9.25
N ILE A 102 -2.08 5.98 -9.22
CA ILE A 102 -2.77 4.99 -10.06
C ILE A 102 -2.55 5.27 -11.54
N ASP A 103 -2.61 6.54 -11.97
CA ASP A 103 -2.43 6.94 -13.36
C ASP A 103 -1.06 6.48 -13.91
N ARG A 104 -0.03 6.40 -13.06
CA ARG A 104 1.32 5.91 -13.41
C ARG A 104 1.43 4.40 -13.46
N LEU A 105 0.51 3.69 -12.81
CA LEU A 105 0.50 2.23 -12.74
C LEU A 105 -0.41 1.59 -13.78
N LEU A 106 -1.21 2.34 -14.55
CA LEU A 106 -2.16 1.79 -15.53
C LEU A 106 -1.58 0.77 -16.53
N GLN A 107 -0.27 0.86 -16.81
CA GLN A 107 0.45 -0.03 -17.73
C GLN A 107 1.32 -1.07 -17.03
N ALA A 108 1.24 -1.18 -15.70
CA ALA A 108 1.99 -2.16 -14.93
C ALA A 108 1.59 -3.58 -15.36
N ARG A 109 2.59 -4.40 -15.67
CA ARG A 109 2.41 -5.80 -16.10
C ARG A 109 2.64 -6.82 -14.98
N TYR A 110 2.59 -6.36 -13.75
CA TYR A 110 2.78 -7.15 -12.54
C TYR A 110 1.58 -6.94 -11.60
N PRO A 111 1.34 -7.85 -10.63
CA PRO A 111 0.26 -7.69 -9.67
C PRO A 111 0.39 -6.36 -8.90
N VAL A 112 -0.70 -5.58 -8.86
CA VAL A 112 -0.79 -4.32 -8.12
C VAL A 112 -1.88 -4.43 -7.07
N TRP A 113 -1.55 -4.04 -5.85
CA TRP A 113 -2.46 -3.93 -4.71
C TRP A 113 -2.56 -2.45 -4.31
N LEU A 114 -3.77 -1.95 -4.15
CA LEU A 114 -4.02 -0.58 -3.72
C LEU A 114 -4.67 -0.63 -2.34
N ASN A 115 -4.00 -0.06 -1.35
CA ASN A 115 -4.40 -0.10 0.05
C ASN A 115 -4.70 1.29 0.58
N ALA A 116 -5.76 1.39 1.37
CA ALA A 116 -6.07 2.54 2.20
C ALA A 116 -6.96 2.10 3.35
N ASP A 117 -6.81 2.76 4.49
CA ASP A 117 -7.72 2.63 5.62
C ASP A 117 -8.96 3.51 5.36
N ILE A 118 -9.99 2.92 4.77
CA ILE A 118 -11.23 3.61 4.37
C ILE A 118 -12.39 3.34 5.34
N LEU A 119 -12.23 2.40 6.27
CA LEU A 119 -13.21 2.06 7.31
C LEU A 119 -12.73 2.53 8.68
N LYS A 120 -13.65 2.85 9.58
CA LYS A 120 -13.29 3.28 10.93
C LYS A 120 -13.07 2.07 11.83
N GLY A 121 -11.84 1.89 12.33
CA GLY A 121 -11.54 0.80 13.26
C GLY A 121 -11.64 1.18 14.74
N PRO A 122 -11.46 0.19 15.64
CA PRO A 122 -11.50 0.40 17.07
C PRO A 122 -10.47 1.44 17.53
N ARG A 123 -10.95 2.48 18.23
CA ARG A 123 -10.13 3.60 18.72
C ARG A 123 -9.39 4.38 17.62
N GLY A 124 -9.64 4.07 16.34
CA GLY A 124 -9.09 4.79 15.21
C GLY A 124 -9.76 6.15 15.04
N PHE A 125 -9.05 7.05 14.36
CA PHE A 125 -9.64 8.29 13.87
C PHE A 125 -10.60 7.98 12.71
N ASP A 126 -11.45 8.95 12.37
CA ASP A 126 -12.24 8.85 11.15
C ASP A 126 -11.29 8.72 9.95
N PRO A 127 -11.60 7.83 8.98
CA PRO A 127 -10.82 7.70 7.75
C PRO A 127 -10.63 9.05 7.05
N VAL A 128 -9.42 9.32 6.56
CA VAL A 128 -9.14 10.50 5.73
C VAL A 128 -9.56 10.31 4.27
N PHE A 129 -9.99 9.10 3.91
CA PHE A 129 -10.41 8.71 2.58
C PHE A 129 -11.92 8.62 2.51
N ASP A 130 -12.52 9.19 1.46
CA ASP A 130 -13.86 8.78 1.05
C ASP A 130 -13.78 7.38 0.41
N ALA A 131 -14.52 6.43 0.98
CA ALA A 131 -14.52 5.03 0.57
C ALA A 131 -14.92 4.84 -0.90
N ALA A 132 -15.98 5.55 -1.34
CA ALA A 132 -16.49 5.44 -2.69
C ALA A 132 -15.49 6.03 -3.69
N GLU A 133 -14.90 7.19 -3.39
CA GLU A 133 -13.89 7.81 -4.23
C GLU A 133 -12.63 6.95 -4.36
N PHE A 134 -12.16 6.34 -3.27
CA PHE A 134 -11.01 5.43 -3.30
C PHE A 134 -11.27 4.20 -4.18
N ILE A 135 -12.42 3.53 -3.98
CA ILE A 135 -12.81 2.36 -4.76
C ILE A 135 -12.93 2.75 -6.24
N GLN A 136 -13.63 3.83 -6.58
CA GLN A 136 -13.78 4.30 -7.96
C GLN A 136 -12.43 4.66 -8.59
N ALA A 137 -11.52 5.28 -7.85
CA ALA A 137 -10.18 5.57 -8.34
C ALA A 137 -9.40 4.28 -8.62
N GLY A 138 -9.49 3.28 -7.74
CA GLY A 138 -8.84 1.98 -7.85
C GLY A 138 -9.35 1.14 -9.03
N LEU A 139 -10.66 1.16 -9.29
CA LEU A 139 -11.30 0.46 -10.43
C LEU A 139 -10.80 0.95 -11.80
N ARG A 140 -10.16 2.13 -11.88
CA ARG A 140 -9.51 2.59 -13.13
C ARG A 140 -8.31 1.75 -13.53
N HIS A 141 -7.68 1.04 -12.58
CA HIS A 141 -6.60 0.11 -12.89
C HIS A 141 -7.18 -1.29 -13.15
N PRO A 142 -7.12 -1.80 -14.40
CA PRO A 142 -7.92 -2.94 -14.84
C PRO A 142 -7.65 -4.24 -14.08
N ASN A 143 -6.46 -4.37 -13.48
CA ASN A 143 -6.00 -5.59 -12.80
C ASN A 143 -5.56 -5.35 -11.35
N ALA A 144 -5.96 -4.23 -10.72
CA ALA A 144 -5.57 -3.97 -9.34
C ALA A 144 -6.43 -4.77 -8.37
N THR A 145 -5.81 -5.29 -7.30
CA THR A 145 -6.51 -5.81 -6.13
C THR A 145 -6.70 -4.69 -5.13
N LEU A 146 -7.93 -4.46 -4.66
CA LEU A 146 -8.20 -3.52 -3.57
C LEU A 146 -7.94 -4.22 -2.23
N SER A 147 -7.16 -3.57 -1.37
CA SER A 147 -6.84 -4.00 -0.01
C SER A 147 -7.39 -2.95 0.95
N LEU A 148 -8.67 -3.08 1.30
CA LEU A 148 -9.40 -2.07 2.07
C LEU A 148 -9.18 -2.33 3.57
N GLY A 149 -8.77 -1.31 4.31
CA GLY A 149 -8.40 -1.41 5.72
C GLY A 149 -9.27 -0.57 6.65
N TRP A 150 -9.07 -0.79 7.95
CA TRP A 150 -9.66 0.01 9.02
C TRP A 150 -8.60 0.85 9.69
N THR A 151 -8.92 2.10 10.03
CA THR A 151 -8.04 2.94 10.85
C THR A 151 -7.77 2.28 12.20
N THR A 152 -6.53 2.37 12.70
CA THR A 152 -6.15 1.77 13.98
C THR A 152 -5.82 2.84 15.02
N GLY A 153 -6.30 2.61 16.25
CA GLY A 153 -6.00 3.47 17.40
C GLY A 153 -4.91 2.91 18.31
N VAL A 154 -4.25 3.78 19.07
CA VAL A 154 -3.25 3.37 20.05
C VAL A 154 -3.89 2.51 21.15
N VAL A 155 -3.40 1.29 21.33
CA VAL A 155 -3.70 0.46 22.49
C VAL A 155 -2.73 0.83 23.60
N LYS A 156 -3.19 1.51 24.65
CA LYS A 156 -2.36 1.79 25.84
C LYS A 156 -1.97 0.46 26.50
N ARG A 157 -0.71 0.34 26.92
CA ARG A 157 -0.22 -0.83 27.66
C ARG A 157 -1.07 -1.05 28.91
N GLY A 158 -1.69 -2.24 29.02
CA GLY A 158 -2.57 -2.61 30.14
C GLY A 158 -4.06 -2.27 29.94
N ALA A 159 -4.45 -1.65 28.82
CA ALA A 159 -5.84 -1.56 28.43
C ALA A 159 -6.27 -2.85 27.70
N ASP A 160 -7.52 -3.27 27.88
CA ASP A 160 -8.08 -4.37 27.10
C ASP A 160 -7.93 -4.08 25.60
N SER A 161 -7.48 -5.08 24.84
CA SER A 161 -7.52 -5.05 23.39
C SER A 161 -8.98 -5.06 22.96
N ILE A 162 -9.43 -3.94 22.39
CA ILE A 162 -10.73 -3.90 21.72
C ILE A 162 -10.47 -4.39 20.30
N GLY A 163 -10.87 -5.62 20.01
CA GLY A 163 -10.87 -6.14 18.64
C GLY A 163 -11.93 -5.45 17.78
N TYR A 164 -11.96 -5.76 16.49
CA TYR A 164 -13.02 -5.31 15.60
C TYR A 164 -14.38 -5.83 16.07
N SER A 165 -15.38 -4.95 16.15
CA SER A 165 -16.75 -5.39 16.44
C SER A 165 -17.34 -6.08 15.22
N LYS A 166 -18.42 -6.83 15.40
CA LYS A 166 -19.12 -7.48 14.27
C LYS A 166 -19.63 -6.44 13.28
N GLU A 167 -20.16 -5.34 13.78
CA GLU A 167 -20.66 -4.21 12.98
C GLU A 167 -19.56 -3.59 12.12
N MET A 168 -18.32 -3.52 12.62
CA MET A 168 -17.17 -3.04 11.84
C MET A 168 -16.77 -4.01 10.72
N ILE A 169 -16.98 -5.31 10.92
CA ILE A 169 -16.64 -6.35 9.93
C ILE A 169 -17.71 -6.46 8.84
N ASP A 170 -18.98 -6.23 9.20
CA ASP A 170 -20.15 -6.36 8.32
C ASP A 170 -20.48 -5.07 7.52
N GLU A 171 -19.67 -4.01 7.64
CA GLU A 171 -19.78 -2.72 6.90
C GLU A 171 -19.37 -2.83 5.42
#